data_AF-S8FF95-F1
#
_entry.id   AF-S8FF95-F1
#
_cell.length_a   1.000
_cell.length_b   1.000
_cell.length_c   1.000
_cell.angle_alpha   90.00
_cell.angle_beta   90.00
_cell.angle_gamma   90.00
#
_symmetry.space_group_name_H-M   'P 1'
#
loop_
_entity.id
_entity.type
_entity.pdbx_description
1 polymer ?
#
loop_
_entity_poly.entity_id
_entity_poly.type
_entity_poly.pdbx_seq_one_letter_code
_entity_poly.pdbx_strand_id
1 'polypeptide(L)'
;MLVDGHGILIDFDNAIVRSTHDVIPQDPLTGTLPFVSAELLTQEYYFDDDDNKGAVRVIPLHDFIHDLESLCWVLVWICVARDGPARRRRDMHSKEDTWELNKLRRDIKTLFEDSHTTMAIAKQAVMLQVAFQKPPLVGHVSEFFSPLKPLITDFLRILVKAYQEHSTDSGAIYKLVFEAFDRCIARLKAHPVALSEVHKSLQHEDDTEESRSGSQLGPVATDGEDFALASKG
;
A
#
# COMPACT_ATOMS: atom_id res chain seq x y z
N MET A 1 -4.29 13.95 11.79
CA MET A 1 -4.30 15.33 11.26
C MET A 1 -3.15 15.45 10.29
N LEU A 2 -3.43 15.46 8.99
CA LEU A 2 -2.44 15.66 7.93
C LEU A 2 -2.33 17.17 7.70
N VAL A 3 -1.17 17.75 7.96
CA VAL A 3 -0.85 19.14 7.59
C VAL A 3 0.28 19.03 6.56
N ASP A 4 0.12 19.68 5.40
CA ASP A 4 1.07 19.72 4.27
C ASP A 4 1.33 18.42 3.48
N GLY A 5 0.45 17.42 3.56
CA GLY A 5 0.57 16.20 2.74
C GLY A 5 1.72 15.26 3.12
N HIS A 6 2.28 15.44 4.31
CA HIS A 6 3.31 14.56 4.85
C HIS A 6 2.71 13.31 5.51
N GLY A 7 3.05 12.12 5.00
CA GLY A 7 2.76 10.86 5.68
C GLY A 7 3.66 10.67 6.90
N ILE A 8 3.11 10.13 7.98
CA ILE A 8 3.84 9.74 9.19
C ILE A 8 3.61 8.25 9.41
N LEU A 9 4.68 7.48 9.54
CA LEU A 9 4.57 6.07 9.95
C LEU A 9 4.25 6.05 11.45
N ILE A 10 3.24 5.27 11.81
CA ILE A 10 2.72 5.11 13.18
C ILE A 10 2.62 3.62 13.51
N ASP A 11 2.28 3.32 14.77
CA ASP A 11 2.04 1.95 15.25
C ASP A 11 3.27 1.03 15.13
N PHE A 12 4.23 1.25 16.05
CA PHE A 12 5.48 0.48 16.13
C PHE A 12 5.40 -0.66 17.16
N ASP A 13 4.21 -1.06 17.59
CA ASP A 13 4.04 -2.07 18.65
C ASP A 13 4.57 -3.45 18.22
N ASN A 14 4.58 -3.73 16.92
CA ASN A 14 5.17 -4.94 16.32
C ASN A 14 6.54 -4.69 15.69
N ALA A 15 7.16 -3.52 15.90
CA ALA A 15 8.48 -3.22 15.35
C ALA A 15 9.57 -3.99 16.10
N ILE A 16 10.50 -4.56 15.35
CA ILE A 16 11.61 -5.33 15.93
C ILE A 16 12.94 -4.60 15.69
N VAL A 17 13.76 -4.51 16.74
CA VAL A 17 15.09 -3.93 16.64
C VAL A 17 15.99 -4.87 15.85
N ARG A 18 16.32 -4.49 14.62
CA ARG A 18 17.09 -5.31 13.69
C ARG A 18 18.46 -5.75 14.21
N SER A 19 19.16 -4.92 14.99
CA SER A 19 20.49 -5.25 15.52
C SER A 19 20.47 -6.32 16.61
N THR A 20 19.31 -6.56 17.22
CA THR A 20 19.10 -7.57 18.28
C THR A 20 18.10 -8.63 17.85
N HIS A 21 17.74 -8.65 16.56
CA HIS A 21 16.78 -9.60 16.04
C HIS A 21 17.47 -10.95 15.83
N ASP A 22 17.34 -11.81 16.83
CA ASP A 22 17.44 -13.24 16.61
C ASP A 22 16.15 -13.66 15.94
N VAL A 23 16.25 -14.13 14.70
CA VAL A 23 15.08 -14.44 13.91
C VAL A 23 14.31 -15.59 14.57
N ILE A 24 13.16 -15.30 15.17
CA ILE A 24 12.41 -16.26 15.97
C ILE A 24 11.62 -17.16 15.01
N PRO A 25 11.87 -18.48 14.97
CA PRO A 25 11.19 -19.39 14.02
C PRO A 25 9.66 -19.51 14.22
N GLN A 26 9.12 -18.87 15.24
CA GLN A 26 7.70 -18.88 15.61
C GLN A 26 7.15 -17.46 15.81
N ASP A 27 7.75 -16.45 15.15
CA ASP A 27 7.15 -15.12 15.15
C ASP A 27 5.72 -15.24 14.58
N PRO A 28 4.68 -14.94 15.37
CA PRO A 28 3.31 -15.04 14.88
C PRO A 28 3.18 -14.17 13.63
N LEU A 29 2.32 -14.60 12.68
CA LEU A 29 2.00 -13.79 11.51
C LEU A 29 1.33 -12.49 11.98
N THR A 30 2.13 -11.45 12.20
CA THR A 30 1.66 -10.11 12.58
C THR A 30 1.51 -9.26 11.32
N GLY A 31 0.45 -8.46 11.27
CA GLY A 31 0.21 -7.51 10.18
C GLY A 31 -1.16 -7.63 9.53
N THR A 32 -1.46 -6.63 8.69
CA THR A 32 -2.71 -6.59 7.93
C THR A 32 -2.56 -7.50 6.71
N LEU A 33 -3.22 -8.67 6.72
CA LEU A 33 -3.05 -9.77 5.74
C LEU A 33 -2.94 -9.33 4.26
N PRO A 34 -3.73 -8.37 3.76
CA PRO A 34 -3.61 -7.88 2.38
C PRO A 34 -2.24 -7.31 2.01
N PHE A 35 -1.40 -6.93 2.97
CA PHE A 35 -0.09 -6.32 2.72
C PHE A 35 1.09 -7.21 3.09
N VAL A 36 0.87 -8.31 3.82
CA VAL A 36 1.94 -9.26 4.16
C VAL A 36 2.53 -9.90 2.90
N SER A 37 3.85 -10.15 2.87
CA SER A 37 4.50 -10.81 1.73
C SER A 37 3.94 -12.20 1.45
N ALA A 38 4.04 -12.68 0.21
CA ALA A 38 3.59 -14.05 -0.03
C ALA A 38 4.49 -15.09 0.65
N GLU A 39 5.81 -14.86 0.77
CA GLU A 39 6.70 -15.81 1.45
C GLU A 39 6.28 -16.06 2.90
N LEU A 40 5.84 -15.01 3.61
CA LEU A 40 5.35 -15.14 4.98
C LEU A 40 3.94 -15.74 5.04
N LEU A 41 3.10 -15.49 4.04
CA LEU A 41 1.76 -16.10 3.96
C LEU A 41 1.79 -17.59 3.60
N THR A 42 2.70 -18.02 2.74
CA THR A 42 2.85 -19.43 2.30
C THR A 42 3.84 -20.21 3.15
N GLN A 43 4.75 -19.53 3.85
CA GLN A 43 5.93 -20.13 4.47
C GLN A 43 6.80 -20.87 3.43
N GLU A 44 6.95 -20.27 2.25
CA GLU A 44 7.72 -20.77 1.10
C GLU A 44 8.49 -19.63 0.44
N TYR A 45 9.78 -19.82 0.18
CA TYR A 45 10.57 -18.84 -0.58
C TYR A 45 10.05 -18.74 -2.02
N TYR A 46 10.07 -17.54 -2.58
CA TYR A 46 9.68 -17.30 -3.97
C TYR A 46 10.55 -18.05 -4.97
N PHE A 47 11.84 -18.16 -4.68
CA PHE A 47 12.87 -18.67 -5.57
C PHE A 47 13.73 -19.73 -4.86
N ASP A 48 13.09 -20.74 -4.26
CA ASP A 48 13.81 -21.84 -3.62
C ASP A 48 14.53 -22.71 -4.66
N ASP A 49 15.80 -23.06 -4.39
CA ASP A 49 16.56 -23.98 -5.23
C ASP A 49 16.06 -25.41 -4.95
N ASP A 50 15.30 -25.94 -5.90
CA ASP A 50 14.62 -27.24 -5.86
C ASP A 50 15.58 -28.46 -5.71
N ASP A 51 16.89 -28.22 -5.61
CA ASP A 51 17.97 -29.20 -5.51
C ASP A 51 18.13 -29.81 -4.10
N ASN A 52 17.51 -29.24 -3.07
CA ASN A 52 17.71 -29.65 -1.67
C ASN A 52 16.54 -30.43 -1.05
N LYS A 53 15.80 -31.21 -1.86
CA LYS A 53 14.61 -32.01 -1.45
C LYS A 53 14.82 -33.05 -0.33
N GLY A 54 16.05 -33.21 0.17
CA GLY A 54 16.41 -34.11 1.28
C GLY A 54 16.73 -33.43 2.62
N ALA A 55 16.80 -32.08 2.66
CA ALA A 55 17.13 -31.32 3.87
C ALA A 55 15.87 -30.82 4.60
N VAL A 56 16.03 -30.44 5.88
CA VAL A 56 14.99 -29.78 6.69
C VAL A 56 14.45 -28.57 5.92
N ARG A 57 13.13 -28.52 5.70
CA ARG A 57 12.47 -27.38 5.02
C ARG A 57 12.82 -26.09 5.76
N VAL A 58 13.58 -25.21 5.10
CA VAL A 58 13.87 -23.87 5.60
C VAL A 58 12.65 -23.03 5.30
N ILE A 59 12.03 -22.47 6.34
CA ILE A 59 10.90 -21.55 6.18
C ILE A 59 11.43 -20.10 6.04
N PRO A 60 10.78 -19.25 5.23
CA PRO A 60 11.05 -17.82 5.20
C PRO A 60 10.83 -17.22 6.58
N LEU A 61 11.76 -16.36 6.98
CA LEU A 61 11.63 -15.61 8.21
C LEU A 61 11.46 -14.13 7.90
N HIS A 62 10.72 -13.42 8.76
CA HIS A 62 10.47 -11.98 8.57
C HIS A 62 11.80 -11.21 8.55
N ASP A 63 11.95 -10.30 7.60
CA ASP A 63 13.13 -9.44 7.44
C ASP A 63 12.73 -8.19 6.65
N PHE A 64 13.66 -7.23 6.51
CA PHE A 64 13.44 -5.92 5.91
C PHE A 64 12.80 -5.97 4.50
N ILE A 65 13.07 -7.02 3.73
CA ILE A 65 12.54 -7.17 2.37
C ILE A 65 11.01 -7.38 2.39
N HIS A 66 10.50 -8.04 3.42
CA HIS A 66 9.08 -8.27 3.63
C HIS A 66 8.34 -6.97 4.00
N ASP A 67 8.99 -6.05 4.73
CA ASP A 67 8.46 -4.72 5.00
C ASP A 67 8.41 -3.86 3.74
N LEU A 68 9.44 -3.94 2.89
CA LEU A 68 9.47 -3.26 1.59
C LEU A 68 8.40 -3.80 0.64
N GLU A 69 8.22 -5.12 0.61
CA GLU A 69 7.13 -5.74 -0.14
C GLU A 69 5.77 -5.26 0.37
N SER A 70 5.59 -5.18 1.70
CA SER A 70 4.37 -4.65 2.30
C SER A 70 4.09 -3.22 1.87
N LEU A 71 5.10 -2.35 1.88
CA LEU A 71 5.00 -0.99 1.37
C LEU A 71 4.62 -0.95 -0.12
N CYS A 72 5.20 -1.83 -0.93
CA CYS A 72 4.86 -1.96 -2.34
C CYS A 72 3.39 -2.38 -2.53
N TRP A 73 2.89 -3.34 -1.74
CA TRP A 73 1.49 -3.75 -1.79
C TRP A 73 0.53 -2.64 -1.35
N VAL A 74 0.88 -1.81 -0.37
CA VAL A 74 0.10 -0.62 -0.01
C VAL A 74 0.03 0.35 -1.19
N LEU A 75 1.16 0.65 -1.84
CA LEU A 75 1.20 1.52 -3.01
C LEU A 75 0.32 0.97 -4.14
N VAL A 76 0.44 -0.32 -4.43
CA VAL A 76 -0.37 -1.00 -5.45
C VAL A 76 -1.86 -0.91 -5.10
N TRP A 77 -2.24 -1.22 -3.86
CA TRP A 77 -3.62 -1.17 -3.41
C TRP A 77 -4.23 0.23 -3.59
N ILE A 78 -3.51 1.29 -3.18
CA ILE A 78 -3.97 2.68 -3.42
C ILE A 78 -4.22 2.90 -4.91
N CYS A 79 -3.26 2.51 -5.75
CA CYS A 79 -3.32 2.75 -7.20
C CYS A 79 -4.41 1.96 -7.93
N VAL A 80 -4.87 0.83 -7.39
CA VAL A 80 -5.92 0.01 -8.02
C VAL A 80 -7.30 0.20 -7.39
N ALA A 81 -7.38 0.58 -6.11
CA ALA A 81 -8.63 0.68 -5.36
C ALA A 81 -9.18 2.13 -5.27
N ARG A 82 -8.43 3.13 -5.70
CA ARG A 82 -8.79 4.56 -5.59
C ARG A 82 -8.75 5.28 -6.94
N ASP A 83 -9.66 6.24 -7.09
CA ASP A 83 -9.70 7.18 -8.24
C ASP A 83 -9.09 8.54 -7.89
N GLY A 84 -8.53 8.68 -6.69
CA GLY A 84 -7.93 9.92 -6.22
C GLY A 84 -7.93 10.03 -4.69
N PRO A 85 -7.53 11.18 -4.14
CA PRO A 85 -7.58 11.46 -2.71
C PRO A 85 -8.97 11.16 -2.15
N ALA A 86 -9.04 10.42 -1.04
CA ALA A 86 -10.27 10.02 -0.34
C ALA A 86 -11.35 9.27 -1.17
N ARG A 87 -11.17 9.06 -2.48
CA ARG A 87 -12.21 8.51 -3.37
C ARG A 87 -11.99 7.05 -3.69
N ARG A 88 -12.98 6.22 -3.38
CA ARG A 88 -13.02 4.82 -3.80
C ARG A 88 -13.18 4.74 -5.31
N ARG A 89 -12.54 3.76 -5.93
CA ARG A 89 -12.64 3.52 -7.36
C ARG A 89 -14.05 3.13 -7.77
N ARG A 90 -14.62 3.86 -8.73
CA ARG A 90 -16.00 3.65 -9.19
C ARG A 90 -16.21 2.27 -9.82
N ASP A 91 -15.22 1.77 -10.53
CA ASP A 91 -15.22 0.45 -11.17
C ASP A 91 -15.58 -0.69 -10.19
N MET A 92 -15.18 -0.55 -8.92
CA MET A 92 -15.43 -1.54 -7.87
C MET A 92 -16.89 -1.59 -7.41
N HIS A 93 -17.69 -0.55 -7.70
CA HIS A 93 -19.07 -0.43 -7.25
C HIS A 93 -20.08 -0.23 -8.39
N SER A 94 -19.61 -0.10 -9.63
CA SER A 94 -20.47 0.01 -10.82
C SER A 94 -21.36 -1.23 -10.98
N LYS A 95 -22.57 -1.05 -11.51
CA LYS A 95 -23.48 -2.15 -11.87
C LYS A 95 -23.24 -2.71 -13.28
N GLU A 96 -22.31 -2.12 -14.02
CA GLU A 96 -21.92 -2.62 -15.34
C GLU A 96 -21.33 -4.03 -15.25
N ASP A 97 -21.70 -4.85 -16.24
CA ASP A 97 -21.36 -6.27 -16.32
C ASP A 97 -20.58 -6.56 -17.61
N THR A 98 -19.35 -6.02 -17.68
CA THR A 98 -18.43 -6.26 -18.80
C THR A 98 -17.32 -7.22 -18.37
N TRP A 99 -16.73 -7.93 -19.33
CA TRP A 99 -15.64 -8.87 -19.05
C TRP A 99 -14.44 -8.16 -18.41
N GLU A 100 -14.06 -7.00 -18.94
CA GLU A 100 -12.92 -6.21 -18.48
C GLU A 100 -13.09 -5.79 -17.01
N LEU A 101 -14.29 -5.31 -16.68
CA LEU A 101 -14.62 -4.81 -15.36
C LEU A 101 -14.72 -5.94 -14.33
N ASN A 102 -15.33 -7.06 -14.72
CA ASN A 102 -15.38 -8.25 -13.88
C ASN A 102 -14.00 -8.87 -13.65
N LYS A 103 -13.13 -8.85 -14.67
CA LYS A 103 -11.73 -9.28 -14.53
C LYS A 103 -10.99 -8.37 -13.55
N LEU A 104 -11.09 -7.05 -13.69
CA LEU A 104 -10.48 -6.08 -12.78
C LEU A 104 -10.91 -6.32 -11.33
N ARG A 105 -12.22 -6.44 -11.08
CA ARG A 105 -12.78 -6.69 -9.74
C ARG A 105 -12.27 -8.00 -9.15
N ARG A 106 -12.26 -9.07 -9.96
CA ARG A 106 -11.75 -10.37 -9.53
C ARG A 106 -10.28 -10.28 -9.15
N ASP A 107 -9.44 -9.70 -10.01
CA ASP A 107 -8.00 -9.62 -9.79
C ASP A 107 -7.66 -8.79 -8.53
N ILE A 108 -8.35 -7.65 -8.31
CA ILE A 108 -8.20 -6.85 -7.09
C ILE A 108 -8.66 -7.63 -5.86
N LYS A 109 -9.83 -8.26 -5.92
CA LYS A 109 -10.36 -9.07 -4.82
C LYS A 109 -9.39 -10.19 -4.46
N THR A 110 -8.91 -10.94 -5.44
CA THR A 110 -7.95 -12.04 -5.26
C THR A 110 -6.66 -11.57 -4.59
N LEU A 111 -6.18 -10.35 -4.88
CA LEU A 111 -4.96 -9.81 -4.28
C LEU A 111 -5.12 -9.27 -2.86
N PHE A 112 -6.28 -8.73 -2.50
CA PHE A 112 -6.42 -7.90 -1.29
C PHE A 112 -7.61 -8.22 -0.38
N GLU A 113 -8.59 -8.99 -0.83
CA GLU A 113 -9.86 -9.19 -0.09
C GLU A 113 -10.27 -10.66 0.05
N ASP A 114 -9.54 -11.58 -0.60
CA ASP A 114 -9.83 -13.02 -0.57
C ASP A 114 -9.16 -13.70 0.65
N SER A 115 -9.21 -15.03 0.71
CA SER A 115 -8.53 -15.81 1.75
C SER A 115 -7.01 -15.60 1.71
N HIS A 116 -6.33 -15.77 2.84
CA HIS A 116 -4.87 -15.61 2.91
C HIS A 116 -4.14 -16.49 1.88
N THR A 117 -4.63 -17.71 1.65
CA THR A 117 -4.04 -18.65 0.68
C THR A 117 -4.20 -18.12 -0.74
N THR A 118 -5.40 -17.65 -1.10
CA THR A 118 -5.66 -17.04 -2.41
C THR A 118 -4.77 -15.82 -2.65
N MET A 119 -4.67 -14.93 -1.65
CA MET A 119 -3.85 -13.72 -1.73
C MET A 119 -2.37 -14.06 -1.91
N ALA A 120 -1.87 -15.05 -1.16
CA ALA A 120 -0.49 -15.48 -1.25
C ALA A 120 -0.13 -15.98 -2.66
N ILE A 121 -0.97 -16.87 -3.22
CA ILE A 121 -0.80 -17.38 -4.58
C ILE A 121 -0.84 -16.24 -5.61
N ALA A 122 -1.76 -15.29 -5.46
CA ALA A 122 -1.87 -14.17 -6.38
C ALA A 122 -0.66 -13.23 -6.35
N LYS A 123 -0.16 -12.92 -5.15
CA LYS A 123 1.06 -12.12 -4.96
C LYS A 123 2.28 -12.84 -5.54
N GLN A 124 2.41 -14.14 -5.30
CA GLN A 124 3.46 -14.98 -5.91
C GLN A 124 3.38 -14.97 -7.43
N ALA A 125 2.18 -15.10 -8.01
CA ALA A 125 2.01 -15.02 -9.45
C ALA A 125 2.47 -13.66 -10.02
N VAL A 126 2.22 -12.55 -9.32
CA VAL A 126 2.72 -11.22 -9.72
C VAL A 126 4.24 -11.16 -9.68
N MET A 127 4.87 -11.63 -8.59
CA MET A 127 6.33 -11.64 -8.44
C MET A 127 7.00 -12.48 -9.54
N LEU A 128 6.47 -13.67 -9.82
CA LEU A 128 6.96 -14.53 -10.90
C LEU A 128 6.74 -13.90 -12.29
N GLN A 129 5.59 -13.26 -12.54
CA GLN A 129 5.37 -12.54 -13.80
C GLN A 129 6.42 -11.45 -14.02
N VAL A 130 6.75 -10.68 -12.97
CA VAL A 130 7.79 -9.65 -13.03
C VAL A 130 9.16 -10.27 -13.30
N ALA A 131 9.50 -11.37 -12.63
CA ALA A 131 10.74 -12.13 -12.87
C ALA A 131 10.88 -12.59 -14.32
N PHE A 132 9.78 -13.06 -14.92
CA PHE A 132 9.72 -13.49 -16.32
C PHE A 132 9.40 -12.36 -17.32
N GLN A 133 9.54 -11.09 -16.91
CA GLN A 133 9.35 -9.91 -17.77
C GLN A 133 7.96 -9.84 -18.45
N LYS A 134 6.94 -10.43 -17.84
CA LYS A 134 5.56 -10.36 -18.31
C LYS A 134 4.92 -9.04 -17.85
N PRO A 135 3.95 -8.48 -18.60
CA PRO A 135 3.30 -7.24 -18.21
C PRO A 135 2.63 -7.41 -16.83
N PRO A 136 3.05 -6.67 -15.80
CA PRO A 136 2.52 -6.85 -14.45
C PRO A 136 1.11 -6.25 -14.32
N LEU A 137 0.59 -6.30 -13.10
CA LEU A 137 -0.68 -5.69 -12.63
C LEU A 137 -0.93 -4.22 -13.03
N VAL A 138 0.04 -3.53 -13.64
CA VAL A 138 -0.04 -2.12 -14.05
C VAL A 138 -1.22 -1.82 -14.99
N GLY A 139 -1.78 -2.82 -15.68
CA GLY A 139 -3.02 -2.67 -16.44
C GLY A 139 -4.24 -2.30 -15.57
N HIS A 140 -4.22 -2.66 -14.29
CA HIS A 140 -5.30 -2.37 -13.34
C HIS A 140 -5.13 -1.04 -12.62
N VAL A 141 -4.05 -0.30 -12.79
CA VAL A 141 -3.89 1.02 -12.12
C VAL A 141 -4.91 2.00 -12.69
N SER A 142 -5.61 2.73 -11.81
CA SER A 142 -6.62 3.71 -12.21
C SER A 142 -6.02 4.86 -13.04
N GLU A 143 -6.87 5.59 -13.75
CA GLU A 143 -6.44 6.68 -14.62
C GLU A 143 -5.65 7.75 -13.84
N PHE A 144 -6.18 8.14 -12.66
CA PHE A 144 -5.55 9.12 -11.77
C PHE A 144 -4.13 8.72 -11.37
N PHE A 145 -3.92 7.45 -11.01
CA PHE A 145 -2.62 6.93 -10.59
C PHE A 145 -1.77 6.37 -11.74
N SER A 146 -2.22 6.47 -12.99
CA SER A 146 -1.47 5.99 -14.16
C SER A 146 -0.03 6.51 -14.25
N PRO A 147 0.31 7.75 -13.81
CA PRO A 147 1.69 8.22 -13.78
C PRO A 147 2.62 7.44 -12.84
N LEU A 148 2.08 6.66 -11.90
CA LEU A 148 2.83 5.82 -10.95
C LEU A 148 3.14 4.42 -11.49
N LYS A 149 2.59 4.01 -12.63
CA LYS A 149 2.85 2.68 -13.25
C LYS A 149 4.35 2.36 -13.37
N PRO A 150 5.23 3.29 -13.80
CA PRO A 150 6.66 3.01 -13.86
C PRO A 150 7.28 2.79 -12.47
N LEU A 151 6.84 3.52 -11.44
CA LEU A 151 7.34 3.35 -10.06
C LEU A 151 6.98 1.96 -9.53
N ILE A 152 5.72 1.54 -9.68
CA ILE A 152 5.26 0.20 -9.28
C ILE A 152 6.09 -0.88 -9.99
N THR A 153 6.33 -0.71 -11.29
CA THR A 153 7.12 -1.66 -12.07
C THR A 153 8.57 -1.74 -11.59
N ASP A 154 9.22 -0.59 -11.38
CA ASP A 154 10.59 -0.53 -10.88
C ASP A 154 10.70 -1.13 -9.47
N PHE A 155 9.76 -0.81 -8.58
CA PHE A 155 9.76 -1.32 -7.21
C PHE A 155 9.60 -2.85 -7.18
N LEU A 156 8.64 -3.40 -7.92
CA LEU A 156 8.48 -4.86 -8.03
C LEU A 156 9.74 -5.54 -8.61
N ARG A 157 10.41 -4.92 -9.59
CA ARG A 157 11.67 -5.45 -10.14
C ARG A 157 12.81 -5.45 -9.13
N ILE A 158 12.91 -4.39 -8.32
CA ILE A 158 13.90 -4.32 -7.23
C ILE A 158 13.65 -5.44 -6.23
N LEU A 159 12.38 -5.64 -5.81
CA LEU A 159 12.02 -6.72 -4.89
C LEU A 159 12.34 -8.10 -5.46
N VAL A 160 11.90 -8.38 -6.68
CA VAL A 160 12.18 -9.67 -7.35
C VAL A 160 13.68 -9.94 -7.41
N LYS A 161 14.49 -8.95 -7.81
CA LYS A 161 15.95 -9.11 -7.87
C LYS A 161 16.53 -9.39 -6.47
N ALA A 162 16.08 -8.65 -5.45
CA ALA A 162 16.54 -8.84 -4.08
C ALA A 162 16.21 -10.25 -3.55
N TYR A 163 15.02 -10.77 -3.84
CA TYR A 163 14.63 -12.14 -3.50
C TYR A 163 15.45 -13.18 -4.26
N GLN A 164 15.63 -13.03 -5.58
CA GLN A 164 16.44 -13.95 -6.40
C GLN A 164 17.91 -14.02 -5.96
N GLU A 165 18.46 -12.90 -5.50
CA GLU A 165 19.84 -12.82 -5.02
C GLU A 165 19.98 -13.15 -3.53
N HIS A 166 18.88 -13.48 -2.84
CA HIS A 166 18.81 -13.65 -1.38
C HIS A 166 19.54 -12.50 -0.65
N SER A 167 19.28 -11.26 -1.07
CA SER A 167 20.05 -10.09 -0.67
C SER A 167 19.88 -9.78 0.81
N THR A 168 21.00 -9.70 1.53
CA THR A 168 21.04 -9.28 2.94
C THR A 168 21.47 -7.81 3.11
N ASP A 169 21.90 -7.16 2.02
CA ASP A 169 22.31 -5.75 2.03
C ASP A 169 21.10 -4.83 1.86
N SER A 170 20.39 -4.65 2.96
CA SER A 170 19.27 -3.69 3.03
C SER A 170 19.65 -2.28 2.60
N GLY A 171 20.89 -1.84 2.83
CA GLY A 171 21.30 -0.47 2.52
C GLY A 171 21.30 -0.22 1.02
N ALA A 172 21.85 -1.17 0.27
CA ALA A 172 21.80 -1.16 -1.19
C ALA A 172 20.37 -1.24 -1.71
N ILE A 173 19.51 -2.11 -1.15
CA ILE A 173 18.12 -2.25 -1.60
C ILE A 173 17.30 -0.99 -1.31
N TYR A 174 17.39 -0.42 -0.10
CA TYR A 174 16.72 0.84 0.23
C TYR A 174 17.13 1.98 -0.70
N LYS A 175 18.42 2.07 -1.03
CA LYS A 175 18.92 3.08 -1.97
C LYS A 175 18.26 2.94 -3.35
N LEU A 176 18.14 1.72 -3.88
CA LEU A 176 17.47 1.48 -5.17
C LEU A 176 15.98 1.89 -5.13
N VAL A 177 15.30 1.59 -4.02
CA VAL A 177 13.90 1.99 -3.82
C VAL A 177 13.79 3.52 -3.79
N PHE A 178 14.62 4.20 -2.99
CA PHE A 178 14.62 5.67 -2.93
C PHE A 178 14.90 6.31 -4.28
N GLU A 179 15.88 5.81 -5.03
CA GLU A 179 16.16 6.30 -6.38
C GLU A 179 14.97 6.10 -7.33
N ALA A 180 14.19 5.02 -7.19
CA ALA A 180 12.96 4.83 -7.97
C ALA A 180 11.88 5.87 -7.63
N PHE A 181 11.70 6.17 -6.34
CA PHE A 181 10.81 7.23 -5.87
C PHE A 181 11.27 8.62 -6.37
N ASP A 182 12.56 8.94 -6.25
CA ASP A 182 13.13 10.21 -6.70
C ASP A 182 12.92 10.42 -8.20
N ARG A 183 13.18 9.38 -9.02
CA ARG A 183 12.89 9.42 -10.46
C ARG A 183 11.41 9.68 -10.74
N CYS A 184 10.51 9.05 -9.98
CA CYS A 184 9.08 9.25 -10.12
C CYS A 184 8.67 10.68 -9.76
N ILE A 185 9.15 11.19 -8.62
CA ILE A 185 8.88 12.57 -8.16
C ILE A 185 9.41 13.58 -9.19
N ALA A 186 10.63 13.41 -9.68
CA ALA A 186 11.21 14.26 -10.71
C ALA A 186 10.37 14.25 -12.00
N ARG A 187 9.91 13.07 -12.44
CA ARG A 187 9.01 12.95 -13.61
C ARG A 187 7.69 13.69 -13.41
N LEU A 188 7.05 13.54 -12.25
CA LEU A 188 5.79 14.19 -11.93
C LEU A 188 5.93 15.71 -11.84
N LYS A 189 7.06 16.22 -11.33
CA LYS A 189 7.37 17.66 -11.31
C LYS A 189 7.62 18.21 -12.72
N ALA A 190 8.34 17.47 -13.55
CA ALA A 190 8.64 17.88 -14.93
C ALA A 190 7.42 17.83 -15.86
N HIS A 191 6.50 16.90 -15.60
CA HIS A 191 5.27 16.72 -16.36
C HIS A 191 4.09 16.69 -15.39
N PRO A 192 3.65 17.88 -14.90
CA PRO A 192 2.47 17.95 -14.05
C PRO A 192 1.31 17.29 -14.76
N VAL A 193 0.71 16.31 -14.09
CA VAL A 193 -0.38 15.52 -14.65
C VAL A 193 -1.57 16.44 -14.77
N ALA A 194 -1.96 16.77 -16.00
CA ALA A 194 -3.21 17.48 -16.24
C ALA A 194 -4.34 16.54 -15.80
N LEU A 195 -4.93 16.83 -14.65
CA LEU A 195 -6.12 16.13 -14.18
C LEU A 195 -7.19 16.22 -15.27
N SER A 196 -7.82 15.11 -15.62
CA SER A 196 -8.94 15.16 -16.56
C SER A 196 -10.06 16.03 -15.99
N GLU A 197 -10.93 16.58 -16.84
CA GLU A 197 -12.05 17.44 -16.42
C GLU A 197 -12.93 16.75 -15.36
N VAL A 198 -13.01 15.41 -15.41
CA VAL A 198 -13.65 14.59 -14.37
C VAL A 198 -12.94 14.79 -13.03
N HIS A 199 -11.62 14.61 -12.96
CA HIS A 199 -10.86 14.76 -11.70
C HIS A 199 -10.80 16.21 -11.20
N LYS A 200 -10.79 17.21 -12.10
CA LYS A 200 -10.90 18.63 -11.71
C LYS A 200 -12.26 18.95 -11.08
N SER A 201 -13.34 18.44 -11.67
CA SER A 201 -14.70 18.62 -11.13
C SER A 201 -14.85 17.94 -9.77
N LEU A 202 -14.22 16.77 -9.60
CA LEU A 202 -14.22 16.03 -8.33
C LEU A 202 -13.40 16.74 -7.25
N GLN A 203 -12.23 17.33 -7.57
CA GLN A 203 -11.48 18.16 -6.61
C GLN A 203 -12.31 19.35 -6.12
N HIS A 204 -13.01 20.02 -7.03
CA HIS A 204 -13.86 21.15 -6.66
C HIS A 204 -14.99 20.72 -5.70
N GLU A 205 -15.59 19.54 -5.89
CA GLU A 205 -16.59 19.01 -4.95
C GLU A 205 -16.02 18.75 -3.55
N ASP A 206 -14.83 18.13 -3.45
CA ASP A 206 -14.16 17.85 -2.17
C ASP A 206 -13.79 19.14 -1.42
N ASP A 207 -13.21 20.13 -2.12
CA ASP A 207 -12.86 21.43 -1.54
C ASP A 207 -14.11 22.18 -1.03
N THR A 208 -15.26 21.98 -1.70
CA THR A 208 -16.54 22.59 -1.30
C THR A 208 -17.14 21.89 -0.09
N GLU A 209 -17.04 20.56 0.02
CA GLU A 209 -17.49 19.80 1.19
C GLU A 209 -16.61 20.04 2.42
N GLU A 210 -15.29 20.14 2.24
CA GLU A 210 -14.36 20.47 3.32
C GLU A 210 -14.61 21.90 3.84
N SER A 211 -14.87 22.86 2.94
CA SER A 211 -15.29 24.22 3.30
C SER A 211 -16.63 24.26 4.06
N ARG A 212 -17.58 23.38 3.72
CA ARG A 212 -18.88 23.29 4.40
C ARG A 212 -18.76 22.66 5.79
N SER A 213 -17.99 21.60 5.93
CA SER A 213 -17.73 20.93 7.21
C SER A 213 -16.90 21.81 8.18
N GLY A 214 -15.96 22.61 7.65
CA GLY A 214 -15.24 23.62 8.44
C GLY A 214 -16.12 24.79 8.91
N SER A 215 -17.22 25.10 8.20
CA SER A 215 -18.15 26.18 8.58
C SER A 215 -19.16 25.81 9.67
N GLN A 216 -19.31 24.51 10.00
CA GLN A 216 -20.25 24.05 11.05
C GLN A 216 -19.68 24.10 12.47
N LEU A 217 -18.41 24.47 12.65
CA LEU A 217 -17.87 24.85 13.97
C LEU A 217 -18.24 26.30 14.27
N GLY A 218 -19.52 26.53 14.57
CA GLY A 218 -20.02 27.80 15.10
C GLY A 218 -19.40 28.13 16.47
N PRO A 219 -19.48 29.40 16.92
CA PRO A 219 -18.75 29.86 18.09
C PRO A 219 -19.21 29.11 19.35
N VAL A 220 -18.23 28.61 20.10
CA VAL A 220 -18.42 28.03 21.44
C VAL A 220 -19.09 29.10 22.30
N ALA A 221 -20.35 28.87 22.66
CA ALA A 221 -21.04 29.66 23.68
C ALA A 221 -20.29 29.49 25.00
N THR A 222 -19.75 30.58 25.51
CA THR A 222 -19.17 30.65 26.85
C THR A 222 -20.30 31.00 27.80
N ASP A 223 -20.95 29.98 28.37
CA ASP A 223 -21.88 30.17 29.47
C ASP A 223 -21.07 30.51 30.73
N GLY A 224 -21.09 31.79 31.11
CA GLY A 224 -20.63 32.27 32.40
C GLY A 224 -21.68 31.95 33.46
N GLU A 225 -21.38 31.03 34.36
CA GLU A 225 -22.15 30.80 35.57
C GLU A 225 -21.92 31.95 36.57
N ASP A 226 -22.96 32.76 36.77
CA ASP A 226 -23.04 33.82 37.77
C ASP A 226 -23.53 33.21 39.10
N PHE A 227 -22.64 33.12 40.08
CA PHE A 227 -22.94 32.59 41.42
C PHE A 227 -23.56 33.68 42.30
N ALA A 228 -24.89 33.72 42.42
CA ALA A 228 -25.58 34.57 43.39
C ALA A 228 -26.01 33.75 44.62
N LEU A 229 -25.25 33.85 45.71
CA LEU A 229 -25.63 33.39 47.05
C LEU A 229 -26.61 34.38 47.68
N ALA A 230 -27.87 33.97 47.81
CA ALA A 230 -28.87 34.69 48.59
C ALA A 230 -28.69 34.41 50.10
N SER A 231 -28.61 35.47 50.90
CA SER A 231 -28.69 35.41 52.36
C SER A 231 -30.15 35.52 52.84
N LYS A 232 -30.38 34.94 54.02
CA LYS A 232 -31.46 35.15 55.03
C LYS A 232 -32.60 34.13 55.06
N GLY A 233 -32.72 33.54 56.25
CA GLY A 233 -33.80 32.68 56.72
C GLY A 233 -33.30 31.81 57.85
#